data_AF-A0A7T8B9W3-F1
#
_entry.id   AF-A0A7T8B9W3-F1
#
_cell.length_a   1.000
_cell.length_b   1.000
_cell.length_c   1.000
_cell.angle_alpha   90.00
_cell.angle_beta   90.00
_cell.angle_gamma   90.00
#
_symmetry.space_group_name_H-M   'P 1'
#
loop_
_entity.id
_entity.type
_entity.pdbx_description
1 polymer ?
#
loop_
_entity_poly.entity_id
_entity_poly.type
_entity_poly.pdbx_seq_one_letter_code
_entity_poly.pdbx_strand_id
1 'polypeptide(L)'
;MNASQLRIFCLCSVFIVIPFLSCSNPAGSSKEPQPAVNYTLTLSYNGTEKSITVSPGSVVKGSQGFSGLNDNTVWGMQKNGNWIAQVTADGLVFVPIPVNTDEILLSGKDDLSKIGNDPEYPMTGTYILVSDIDLKGEQWIPIGYNAGGSSEDPFKGKLYGNGHTIKGLNLGGTISDNLGRGLFGHTSGAYIENLNIVLIDTPIEIEKCYYLGALVGYSRENDTFDRISVSGKMIITISPNRHSFLNIGGIVGYGSSTVLTNSCSSAEMEVTHEYPPGGSSYLDIGGLAGSLRGSIEKSFFSGNIKAVNKGYDVIAGGILGSGECVISDCYSLGKISAVCEANYTYIYNVYAGGIAGRNNSSINTSYSTGSISAAFAAKPEVAGAGGIAGINWMDSSEIINCVALNDEISSGHNTSFASRIVAINTYDGPLSGNLANNAMIIKKAGNTIPATPTGANTMHGADETLSNLKNQSAYSALSWNFPNTWIMDTRISEYPILRWQVE
;
A
#
# COMPACT_ATOMS: atom_id res chain seq x y z
N MET A 1 -29.56 -13.52 35.09
CA MET A 1 -28.50 -12.51 34.89
C MET A 1 -28.43 -12.23 33.40
N ASN A 2 -28.54 -10.96 33.04
CA ASN A 2 -28.44 -10.29 31.74
C ASN A 2 -28.42 -11.16 30.48
N ALA A 3 -29.55 -11.20 29.75
CA ALA A 3 -29.57 -11.55 28.34
C ALA A 3 -28.81 -10.47 27.55
N SER A 4 -27.74 -10.86 26.88
CA SER A 4 -26.99 -9.99 25.97
C SER A 4 -27.88 -9.68 24.75
N GLN A 5 -28.46 -8.47 24.68
CA GLN A 5 -29.08 -8.00 23.44
C GLN A 5 -27.96 -7.61 22.47
N LEU A 6 -27.76 -8.40 21.42
CA LEU A 6 -26.98 -7.97 20.27
C LEU A 6 -27.91 -7.20 19.32
N ARG A 7 -27.79 -5.87 19.29
CA ARG A 7 -28.48 -5.02 18.30
C ARG A 7 -27.55 -4.83 17.11
N ILE A 8 -27.93 -5.34 15.95
CA ILE A 8 -27.20 -5.13 14.69
C ILE A 8 -27.95 -4.05 13.91
N PHE A 9 -27.38 -2.85 13.84
CA PHE A 9 -27.82 -1.83 12.88
C PHE A 9 -27.13 -2.11 11.55
N CYS A 10 -27.93 -2.41 10.52
CA CYS A 10 -27.40 -2.66 9.19
C CYS A 10 -27.25 -1.35 8.41
N LEU A 11 -26.01 -0.87 8.32
CA LEU A 11 -25.50 -0.04 7.24
C LEU A 11 -24.13 -0.64 6.91
N CYS A 12 -24.11 -1.52 5.91
CA CYS A 12 -22.94 -2.19 5.31
C CYS A 12 -22.02 -2.99 6.26
N SER A 13 -21.81 -4.27 5.91
CA SER A 13 -20.76 -5.18 6.40
C SER A 13 -20.79 -5.56 7.89
N VAL A 14 -21.09 -6.83 8.20
CA VAL A 14 -20.89 -7.37 9.56
C VAL A 14 -20.25 -8.76 9.54
N PHE A 15 -19.12 -8.86 10.24
CA PHE A 15 -18.45 -10.06 10.74
C PHE A 15 -19.29 -10.77 11.82
N ILE A 16 -19.19 -12.10 11.91
CA ILE A 16 -19.63 -12.84 13.11
C ILE A 16 -18.46 -13.66 13.65
N VAL A 17 -18.05 -13.35 14.88
CA VAL A 17 -17.20 -14.20 15.74
C VAL A 17 -18.14 -14.89 16.74
N ILE A 18 -18.18 -16.23 16.73
CA ILE A 18 -18.76 -17.02 17.83
C ILE A 18 -17.58 -17.58 18.62
N PRO A 19 -17.41 -17.24 19.92
CA PRO A 19 -16.35 -17.84 20.71
C PRO A 19 -16.65 -19.33 20.92
N PHE A 20 -15.79 -20.21 20.40
CA PHE A 20 -15.69 -21.57 20.91
C PHE A 20 -15.08 -21.50 22.31
N LEU A 21 -15.91 -21.65 23.35
CA LEU A 21 -15.41 -22.07 24.65
C LEU A 21 -15.14 -23.58 24.56
N SER A 22 -13.87 -23.95 24.40
CA SER A 22 -13.43 -25.29 24.79
C SER A 22 -13.40 -25.35 26.32
N CYS A 23 -14.16 -26.28 26.89
CA CYS A 23 -13.87 -26.79 28.22
C CYS A 23 -13.61 -28.28 28.09
N SER A 24 -12.34 -28.66 28.05
CA SER A 24 -11.93 -29.96 28.52
C SER A 24 -12.17 -30.00 30.03
N ASN A 25 -13.03 -30.92 30.50
CA ASN A 25 -13.13 -31.23 31.92
C ASN A 25 -12.20 -32.43 32.21
N PRO A 26 -11.22 -32.31 33.11
CA PRO A 26 -10.62 -33.47 33.74
C PRO A 26 -11.69 -34.13 34.64
N ALA A 27 -11.64 -35.46 34.71
CA ALA A 27 -12.60 -36.28 35.42
C ALA A 27 -12.74 -35.89 36.91
N GLY A 28 -13.99 -35.76 37.37
CA GLY A 28 -14.35 -35.85 38.79
C GLY A 28 -14.64 -34.51 39.51
N SER A 29 -15.78 -33.87 39.22
CA SER A 29 -16.60 -33.24 40.26
C SER A 29 -18.01 -32.96 39.73
N SER A 30 -19.04 -33.34 40.51
CA SER A 30 -20.43 -32.98 40.26
C SER A 30 -20.66 -31.52 40.66
N LYS A 31 -20.91 -30.65 39.68
CA LYS A 31 -21.52 -29.33 39.91
C LYS A 31 -22.68 -29.13 38.94
N GLU A 32 -23.75 -28.53 39.45
CA GLU A 32 -25.03 -28.29 38.76
C GLU A 32 -24.88 -27.74 37.33
N PRO A 33 -25.79 -28.10 36.41
CA PRO A 33 -25.81 -27.50 35.08
C PRO A 33 -26.09 -25.99 35.20
N GLN A 34 -25.18 -25.16 34.68
CA GLN A 34 -25.41 -23.72 34.51
C GLN A 34 -26.67 -23.49 33.64
N PRO A 35 -27.49 -22.45 33.93
CA PRO A 35 -28.71 -22.21 33.17
C PRO A 35 -28.39 -21.87 31.71
N ALA A 36 -29.13 -22.50 30.80
CA ALA A 36 -29.04 -22.24 29.37
C ALA A 36 -29.31 -20.76 29.07
N VAL A 37 -28.33 -20.07 28.48
CA VAL A 37 -28.47 -18.66 28.09
C VAL A 37 -29.18 -18.60 26.73
N ASN A 38 -30.37 -18.00 26.70
CA ASN A 38 -31.12 -17.80 25.46
C ASN A 38 -30.57 -16.62 24.66
N TYR A 39 -30.41 -16.78 23.35
CA TYR A 39 -29.97 -15.74 22.42
C TYR A 39 -31.17 -15.20 21.65
N THR A 40 -31.29 -13.89 21.46
CA THR A 40 -32.38 -13.29 20.67
C THR A 40 -31.81 -12.72 19.37
N LEU A 41 -32.23 -13.30 18.24
CA LEU A 41 -31.92 -12.78 16.90
C LEU A 41 -33.01 -11.80 16.49
N THR A 42 -32.64 -10.58 16.11
CA THR A 42 -33.58 -9.56 15.62
C THR A 42 -33.25 -9.20 14.18
N LEU A 43 -34.26 -9.26 13.31
CA LEU A 43 -34.16 -8.89 11.89
C LEU A 43 -35.00 -7.63 11.67
N SER A 44 -34.40 -6.62 11.03
CA SER A 44 -35.09 -5.39 10.65
C SER A 44 -35.08 -5.21 9.13
N TYR A 45 -36.23 -4.92 8.53
CA TYR A 45 -36.33 -4.54 7.12
C TYR A 45 -37.45 -3.49 6.94
N ASN A 46 -37.14 -2.39 6.23
CA ASN A 46 -38.06 -1.26 6.00
C ASN A 46 -38.83 -0.79 7.24
N GLY A 47 -38.13 -0.60 8.37
CA GLY A 47 -38.71 -0.07 9.60
C GLY A 47 -39.59 -1.06 10.40
N THR A 48 -39.70 -2.32 9.96
CA THR A 48 -40.37 -3.38 10.71
C THR A 48 -39.32 -4.29 11.36
N GLU A 49 -39.41 -4.47 12.68
CA GLU A 49 -38.54 -5.37 13.45
C GLU A 49 -39.29 -6.63 13.89
N LYS A 50 -38.65 -7.78 13.79
CA LYS A 50 -39.09 -9.01 14.45
C LYS A 50 -37.93 -9.76 15.09
N SER A 51 -38.18 -10.29 16.29
CA SER A 51 -37.19 -11.01 17.09
C SER A 51 -37.61 -12.46 17.34
N ILE A 52 -36.63 -13.36 17.36
CA ILE A 52 -36.79 -14.77 17.75
C ILE A 52 -35.78 -15.10 18.84
N THR A 53 -36.23 -15.74 19.91
CA THR A 53 -35.37 -16.22 21.00
C THR A 53 -35.06 -17.70 20.82
N VAL A 54 -33.78 -18.07 20.88
CA VAL A 54 -33.27 -19.42 20.65
C VAL A 54 -32.46 -19.89 21.86
N SER A 55 -32.75 -21.10 22.34
CA SER A 55 -31.98 -21.75 23.41
C SER A 55 -30.87 -22.64 22.82
N PRO A 56 -29.73 -22.82 23.52
CA PRO A 56 -28.66 -23.72 23.10
C PRO A 56 -29.18 -25.14 22.81
N GLY A 57 -28.88 -25.67 21.62
CA GLY A 57 -29.30 -27.02 21.19
C GLY A 57 -30.70 -27.11 20.57
N SER A 58 -31.40 -26.00 20.33
CA SER A 58 -32.73 -26.02 19.71
C SER A 58 -32.67 -26.14 18.19
N VAL A 59 -33.47 -27.04 17.61
CA VAL A 59 -33.81 -27.05 16.17
C VAL A 59 -35.12 -26.28 16.02
N VAL A 60 -35.07 -25.08 15.43
CA VAL A 60 -36.28 -24.26 15.19
C VAL A 60 -36.99 -24.81 13.95
N LYS A 61 -38.08 -25.54 14.15
CA LYS A 61 -38.98 -25.98 13.07
C LYS A 61 -40.04 -24.90 12.83
N GLY A 62 -40.21 -24.51 11.56
CA GLY A 62 -41.17 -23.49 11.15
C GLY A 62 -42.61 -23.92 11.40
N SER A 63 -43.27 -23.31 12.39
CA SER A 63 -44.74 -23.16 12.42
C SER A 63 -45.22 -22.10 13.42
N GLN A 64 -44.35 -21.48 14.21
CA GLN A 64 -44.76 -20.38 15.10
C GLN A 64 -44.41 -19.04 14.46
N GLY A 65 -45.36 -18.43 13.72
CA GLY A 65 -45.39 -16.97 13.55
C GLY A 65 -45.32 -16.36 12.14
N PHE A 66 -45.48 -17.13 11.05
CA PHE A 66 -45.53 -16.58 9.69
C PHE A 66 -46.80 -17.04 8.94
N SER A 67 -47.97 -16.52 9.34
CA SER A 67 -49.14 -16.55 8.45
C SER A 67 -49.07 -15.37 7.49
N GLY A 68 -49.03 -15.65 6.19
CA GLY A 68 -49.15 -14.64 5.12
C GLY A 68 -47.96 -14.50 4.16
N LEU A 69 -46.92 -15.34 4.27
CA LEU A 69 -45.85 -15.39 3.29
C LEU A 69 -46.02 -16.67 2.46
N ASN A 70 -46.23 -16.51 1.17
CA ASN A 70 -46.37 -17.58 0.19
C ASN A 70 -45.10 -18.46 0.15
N ASP A 71 -45.31 -19.77 0.02
CA ASP A 71 -44.31 -20.86 0.09
C ASP A 71 -43.15 -20.78 -0.93
N ASN A 72 -43.07 -19.71 -1.73
CA ASN A 72 -42.09 -19.51 -2.79
C ASN A 72 -41.09 -18.37 -2.53
N THR A 73 -41.11 -17.73 -1.35
CA THR A 73 -40.17 -16.63 -1.05
C THR A 73 -38.96 -17.13 -0.28
N VAL A 74 -37.84 -17.32 -0.98
CA VAL A 74 -36.55 -17.71 -0.40
C VAL A 74 -35.84 -16.50 0.20
N TRP A 75 -35.54 -16.56 1.49
CA TRP A 75 -34.66 -15.60 2.17
C TRP A 75 -33.32 -16.26 2.47
N GLY A 76 -32.23 -15.55 2.19
CA GLY A 76 -30.88 -16.08 2.42
C GLY A 76 -29.80 -15.01 2.49
N MET A 77 -28.65 -15.40 3.00
CA MET A 77 -27.44 -14.57 3.05
C MET A 77 -26.53 -14.94 1.88
N GLN A 78 -25.85 -13.96 1.28
CA GLN A 78 -24.89 -14.18 0.19
C GLN A 78 -23.48 -13.70 0.58
N LYS A 79 -22.45 -14.41 0.13
CA LYS A 79 -21.04 -14.00 0.11
C LYS A 79 -20.50 -14.17 -1.31
N ASN A 80 -19.93 -13.11 -1.89
CA ASN A 80 -19.41 -13.10 -3.27
C ASN A 80 -20.42 -13.59 -4.33
N GLY A 81 -21.71 -13.24 -4.16
CA GLY A 81 -22.79 -13.68 -5.06
C GLY A 81 -23.32 -15.10 -4.82
N ASN A 82 -22.76 -15.84 -3.87
CA ASN A 82 -23.17 -17.22 -3.54
C ASN A 82 -23.96 -17.28 -2.23
N TRP A 83 -25.01 -18.10 -2.16
CA TRP A 83 -25.84 -18.28 -0.96
C TRP A 83 -25.11 -19.09 0.13
N ILE A 84 -25.07 -18.58 1.37
CA ILE A 84 -24.41 -19.21 2.52
C ILE A 84 -25.39 -19.73 3.58
N ALA A 85 -26.66 -19.33 3.50
CA ALA A 85 -27.74 -19.85 4.33
C ALA A 85 -29.09 -19.59 3.62
N GLN A 86 -30.01 -20.55 3.73
CA GLN A 86 -31.36 -20.45 3.17
C GLN A 86 -32.40 -20.88 4.21
N VAL A 87 -33.50 -20.14 4.32
CA VAL A 87 -34.68 -20.61 5.07
C VAL A 87 -35.60 -21.36 4.12
N THR A 88 -35.87 -22.64 4.39
CA THR A 88 -36.81 -23.47 3.65
C THR A 88 -38.04 -23.78 4.51
N ALA A 89 -39.06 -24.43 3.91
CA ALA A 89 -40.25 -24.91 4.63
C ALA A 89 -39.90 -25.85 5.81
N ASP A 90 -38.73 -26.49 5.78
CA ASP A 90 -38.27 -27.46 6.77
C ASP A 90 -37.33 -26.87 7.84
N GLY A 91 -36.92 -25.59 7.72
CA GLY A 91 -36.07 -24.89 8.68
C GLY A 91 -34.93 -24.08 8.06
N LEU A 92 -34.00 -23.59 8.90
CA LEU A 92 -32.77 -22.94 8.44
C LEU A 92 -31.80 -24.01 7.93
N VAL A 93 -31.54 -23.99 6.63
CA VAL A 93 -30.56 -24.86 5.97
C VAL A 93 -29.32 -24.03 5.70
N PHE A 94 -28.20 -24.42 6.31
CA PHE A 94 -26.90 -24.00 5.82
C PHE A 94 -26.70 -24.68 4.47
N VAL A 95 -26.74 -23.89 3.40
CA VAL A 95 -26.34 -24.39 2.08
C VAL A 95 -24.83 -24.64 2.21
N PRO A 96 -24.34 -25.88 2.04
CA PRO A 96 -22.92 -26.10 1.91
C PRO A 96 -22.49 -25.17 0.77
N ILE A 97 -21.66 -24.19 1.09
CA ILE A 97 -20.95 -23.43 0.06
C ILE A 97 -20.35 -24.53 -0.81
N PRO A 98 -20.56 -24.53 -2.14
CA PRO A 98 -19.68 -25.29 -3.00
C PRO A 98 -18.30 -24.71 -2.69
N VAL A 99 -17.58 -25.38 -1.79
CA VAL A 99 -16.17 -25.11 -1.59
C VAL A 99 -15.65 -25.40 -2.99
N ASN A 100 -15.24 -24.36 -3.71
CA ASN A 100 -14.35 -24.61 -4.82
C ASN A 100 -13.23 -25.42 -4.18
N THR A 101 -13.08 -26.66 -4.62
CA THR A 101 -12.12 -27.63 -4.06
C THR A 101 -10.67 -27.19 -4.27
N ASP A 102 -10.47 -25.98 -4.80
CA ASP A 102 -9.22 -25.40 -5.27
C ASP A 102 -8.82 -24.15 -4.42
N GLU A 103 -9.63 -23.74 -3.44
CA GLU A 103 -9.31 -22.67 -2.49
C GLU A 103 -8.59 -23.21 -1.24
N ILE A 104 -7.47 -22.59 -0.89
CA ILE A 104 -6.60 -23.02 0.20
C ILE A 104 -6.64 -21.96 1.32
N LEU A 105 -7.08 -22.37 2.50
CA LEU A 105 -7.20 -21.49 3.66
C LEU A 105 -5.85 -21.37 4.37
N LEU A 106 -5.45 -20.14 4.69
CA LEU A 106 -4.22 -19.83 5.41
C LEU A 106 -4.56 -19.30 6.80
N SER A 107 -4.15 -20.05 7.83
CA SER A 107 -4.48 -19.74 9.23
C SER A 107 -3.26 -19.42 10.09
N GLY A 108 -2.06 -19.71 9.58
CA GLY A 108 -0.81 -19.47 10.30
C GLY A 108 0.41 -19.41 9.40
N LYS A 109 1.56 -19.13 10.02
CA LYS A 109 2.86 -19.02 9.35
C LYS A 109 3.20 -20.29 8.55
N ASP A 110 2.94 -21.46 9.13
CA ASP A 110 3.26 -22.74 8.49
C ASP A 110 2.49 -22.95 7.18
N ASP A 111 1.25 -22.45 7.08
CA ASP A 111 0.47 -22.52 5.84
C ASP A 111 1.05 -21.60 4.75
N LEU A 112 1.48 -20.39 5.11
CA LEU A 112 2.17 -19.49 4.17
C LEU A 112 3.47 -20.09 3.65
N SER A 113 4.27 -20.72 4.51
CA SER A 113 5.56 -21.31 4.12
C SER A 113 5.41 -22.54 3.22
N LYS A 114 4.24 -23.19 3.17
CA LYS A 114 3.97 -24.30 2.26
C LYS A 114 3.79 -23.85 0.80
N ILE A 115 3.45 -22.58 0.54
CA ILE A 115 3.22 -22.09 -0.82
C ILE A 115 4.47 -22.31 -1.69
N GLY A 116 4.30 -23.14 -2.72
CA GLY A 116 5.36 -23.54 -3.64
C GLY A 116 6.29 -24.66 -3.14
N ASN A 117 6.22 -25.01 -1.86
CA ASN A 117 7.04 -26.05 -1.24
C ASN A 117 6.26 -27.35 -0.98
N ASP A 118 4.93 -27.27 -0.96
CA ASP A 118 4.01 -28.39 -0.80
C ASP A 118 3.15 -28.55 -2.07
N PRO A 119 3.02 -29.75 -2.65
CA PRO A 119 2.15 -29.99 -3.80
C PRO A 119 0.68 -29.59 -3.59
N GLU A 120 0.18 -29.58 -2.35
CA GLU A 120 -1.17 -29.10 -2.01
C GLU A 120 -1.26 -27.56 -1.97
N TYR A 121 -0.12 -26.86 -2.04
CA TYR A 121 0.00 -25.41 -2.02
C TYR A 121 0.75 -24.92 -3.27
N PRO A 122 0.20 -25.10 -4.48
CA PRO A 122 0.89 -24.75 -5.73
C PRO A 122 1.06 -23.23 -5.93
N MET A 123 2.13 -22.79 -6.61
CA MET A 123 2.37 -21.37 -6.95
C MET A 123 1.23 -20.68 -7.73
N THR A 124 0.31 -21.45 -8.31
CA THR A 124 -0.88 -20.98 -9.05
C THR A 124 -2.18 -21.07 -8.25
N GLY A 125 -2.12 -21.46 -6.98
CA GLY A 125 -3.28 -21.70 -6.12
C GLY A 125 -4.09 -20.44 -5.82
N THR A 126 -5.31 -20.63 -5.32
CA THR A 126 -6.13 -19.54 -4.77
C THR A 126 -6.12 -19.64 -3.26
N TYR A 127 -5.61 -18.59 -2.61
CA TYR A 127 -5.36 -18.57 -1.16
C TYR A 127 -6.22 -17.54 -0.46
N ILE A 128 -6.72 -17.90 0.72
CA ILE A 128 -7.58 -17.03 1.52
C ILE A 128 -7.05 -16.99 2.95
N LEU A 129 -6.69 -15.80 3.44
CA LEU A 129 -6.43 -15.62 4.87
C LEU A 129 -7.75 -15.74 5.63
N VAL A 130 -7.75 -16.55 6.67
CA VAL A 130 -8.88 -16.72 7.60
C VAL A 130 -8.59 -16.21 9.01
N SER A 131 -7.35 -15.77 9.24
CA SER A 131 -6.89 -15.12 10.46
C SER A 131 -5.68 -14.25 10.16
N ASP A 132 -5.38 -13.34 11.09
CA ASP A 132 -4.07 -12.70 11.12
C ASP A 132 -2.97 -13.76 11.25
N ILE A 133 -1.82 -13.48 10.63
CA ILE A 133 -0.65 -14.35 10.69
C ILE A 133 0.52 -13.58 11.32
N ASP A 134 1.14 -14.17 12.34
CA ASP A 134 2.34 -13.62 12.98
C ASP A 134 3.59 -14.34 12.47
N LEU A 135 4.50 -13.57 11.87
CA LEU A 135 5.79 -14.03 11.34
C LEU A 135 6.95 -13.82 12.32
N LYS A 136 6.71 -13.25 13.51
CA LYS A 136 7.76 -12.98 14.51
C LYS A 136 8.62 -14.21 14.81
N GLY A 137 9.90 -13.96 15.03
CA GLY A 137 10.88 -14.96 15.46
C GLY A 137 12.08 -15.02 14.53
N GLU A 138 11.88 -15.47 13.30
CA GLU A 138 12.97 -15.74 12.35
C GLU A 138 12.87 -14.92 11.07
N GLN A 139 13.98 -14.85 10.33
CA GLN A 139 14.05 -14.27 9.00
C GLN A 139 13.03 -14.92 8.07
N TRP A 140 12.29 -14.10 7.31
CA TRP A 140 11.35 -14.60 6.32
C TRP A 140 12.08 -15.07 5.05
N ILE A 141 11.69 -16.25 4.55
CA ILE A 141 12.11 -16.73 3.23
C ILE A 141 11.00 -16.33 2.24
N PRO A 142 11.29 -15.46 1.26
CA PRO A 142 10.26 -14.98 0.34
C PRO A 142 9.61 -16.11 -0.48
N ILE A 143 8.29 -16.03 -0.67
CA ILE A 143 7.54 -16.93 -1.57
C ILE A 143 7.87 -16.57 -3.02
N GLY A 144 7.86 -17.54 -3.93
CA GLY A 144 8.20 -17.29 -5.33
C GLY A 144 9.71 -17.30 -5.60
N TYR A 145 10.46 -18.01 -4.75
CA TYR A 145 11.91 -18.18 -4.82
C TYR A 145 12.29 -19.63 -4.49
N ASN A 146 13.22 -20.22 -5.24
CA ASN A 146 13.78 -21.54 -4.93
C ASN A 146 15.06 -21.40 -4.11
N ALA A 147 15.02 -21.85 -2.85
CA ALA A 147 16.21 -21.98 -2.03
C ALA A 147 17.12 -23.08 -2.63
N GLY A 148 18.18 -22.67 -3.35
CA GLY A 148 19.23 -23.57 -3.84
C GLY A 148 19.46 -23.62 -5.35
N GLY A 149 18.85 -22.75 -6.16
CA GLY A 149 19.06 -22.73 -7.61
C GLY A 149 18.91 -21.35 -8.25
N SER A 150 19.50 -21.19 -9.44
CA SER A 150 19.38 -20.00 -10.30
C SER A 150 18.04 -19.90 -11.04
N SER A 151 17.09 -20.81 -10.75
CA SER A 151 15.76 -20.84 -11.38
C SER A 151 14.70 -20.25 -10.44
N GLU A 152 14.32 -19.02 -10.72
CA GLU A 152 13.24 -18.31 -10.05
C GLU A 152 11.85 -18.89 -10.46
N ASP A 153 11.03 -19.34 -9.50
CA ASP A 153 9.65 -19.80 -9.72
C ASP A 153 8.64 -18.82 -9.10
N PRO A 154 8.16 -17.81 -9.85
CA PRO A 154 7.35 -16.73 -9.29
C PRO A 154 5.98 -17.22 -8.84
N PHE A 155 5.41 -16.58 -7.82
CA PHE A 155 4.01 -16.79 -7.46
C PHE A 155 3.09 -16.23 -8.57
N LYS A 156 2.13 -17.04 -9.03
CA LYS A 156 1.19 -16.73 -10.12
C LYS A 156 -0.28 -16.88 -9.71
N GLY A 157 -0.49 -17.18 -8.43
CA GLY A 157 -1.79 -17.48 -7.86
C GLY A 157 -2.55 -16.23 -7.46
N LYS A 158 -3.58 -16.47 -6.65
CA LYS A 158 -4.39 -15.42 -6.05
C LYS A 158 -4.26 -15.46 -4.54
N LEU A 159 -4.11 -14.30 -3.90
CA LEU A 159 -4.10 -14.19 -2.45
C LEU A 159 -5.13 -13.16 -1.99
N TYR A 160 -6.17 -13.65 -1.33
CA TYR A 160 -7.21 -12.84 -0.72
C TYR A 160 -6.91 -12.66 0.76
N GLY A 161 -6.45 -11.47 1.14
CA GLY A 161 -6.13 -11.15 2.53
C GLY A 161 -7.36 -11.00 3.42
N ASN A 162 -8.56 -10.73 2.85
CA ASN A 162 -9.82 -10.54 3.61
C ASN A 162 -9.74 -9.52 4.75
N GLY A 163 -8.82 -8.55 4.66
CA GLY A 163 -8.57 -7.54 5.69
C GLY A 163 -7.70 -8.04 6.85
N HIS A 164 -7.21 -9.28 6.79
CA HIS A 164 -6.29 -9.81 7.78
C HIS A 164 -4.89 -9.23 7.65
N THR A 165 -4.14 -9.34 8.73
CA THR A 165 -2.80 -8.79 8.87
C THR A 165 -1.75 -9.88 8.92
N ILE A 166 -0.72 -9.77 8.08
CA ILE A 166 0.57 -10.47 8.24
C ILE A 166 1.52 -9.54 8.99
N LYS A 167 1.86 -9.88 10.23
CA LYS A 167 2.63 -9.02 11.15
C LYS A 167 4.02 -9.59 11.45
N GLY A 168 4.97 -8.71 11.72
CA GLY A 168 6.34 -9.08 12.08
C GLY A 168 7.17 -9.56 10.89
N LEU A 169 6.92 -9.07 9.68
CA LEU A 169 7.67 -9.45 8.49
C LEU A 169 9.12 -8.93 8.59
N ASN A 170 10.07 -9.86 8.72
CA ASN A 170 11.50 -9.59 8.79
C ASN A 170 12.18 -9.89 7.44
N LEU A 171 12.60 -8.84 6.74
CA LEU A 171 13.23 -8.93 5.41
C LEU A 171 14.78 -8.96 5.43
N GLY A 172 15.38 -9.01 6.63
CA GLY A 172 16.83 -8.93 6.82
C GLY A 172 17.61 -10.21 6.56
N GLY A 173 18.89 -10.18 6.91
CA GLY A 173 19.80 -11.33 6.84
C GLY A 173 20.30 -11.66 5.44
N THR A 174 21.23 -12.61 5.37
CA THR A 174 21.79 -13.13 4.12
C THR A 174 20.78 -14.05 3.46
N ILE A 175 20.38 -13.72 2.23
CA ILE A 175 19.66 -14.64 1.35
C ILE A 175 20.60 -14.88 0.17
N SER A 176 20.95 -16.14 -0.10
CA SER A 176 21.84 -16.51 -1.21
C SER A 176 21.29 -15.96 -2.53
N ASP A 177 22.06 -15.11 -3.22
CA ASP A 177 21.83 -14.63 -4.59
C ASP A 177 20.38 -14.40 -5.05
N ASN A 178 19.52 -13.83 -4.19
CA ASN A 178 18.14 -13.51 -4.55
C ASN A 178 17.98 -12.01 -4.88
N LEU A 179 17.37 -11.72 -6.03
CA LEU A 179 17.23 -10.35 -6.55
C LEU A 179 16.07 -9.59 -5.89
N GLY A 180 14.98 -10.29 -5.51
CA GLY A 180 13.79 -9.70 -4.90
C GLY A 180 13.56 -10.12 -3.44
N ARG A 181 13.24 -9.15 -2.56
CA ARG A 181 12.87 -9.36 -1.16
C ARG A 181 11.48 -8.78 -0.86
N GLY A 182 10.68 -9.53 -0.12
CA GLY A 182 9.33 -9.19 0.33
C GLY A 182 8.64 -10.38 0.97
N LEU A 183 7.34 -10.29 1.25
CA LEU A 183 6.52 -11.48 1.50
C LEU A 183 6.66 -12.46 0.32
N PHE A 184 6.63 -11.90 -0.89
CA PHE A 184 6.99 -12.55 -2.14
C PHE A 184 8.35 -12.02 -2.63
N GLY A 185 9.23 -12.92 -3.05
CA GLY A 185 10.46 -12.57 -3.75
C GLY A 185 10.13 -12.16 -5.18
N HIS A 186 9.37 -13.02 -5.88
CA HIS A 186 8.91 -12.78 -7.24
C HIS A 186 7.44 -13.15 -7.44
N THR A 187 6.74 -12.33 -8.21
CA THR A 187 5.38 -12.59 -8.70
C THR A 187 5.31 -12.46 -10.23
N SER A 188 4.33 -13.12 -10.84
CA SER A 188 4.05 -13.02 -12.28
C SER A 188 2.61 -13.45 -12.56
N GLY A 189 1.78 -12.54 -13.07
CA GLY A 189 0.34 -12.77 -13.27
C GLY A 189 -0.45 -12.95 -11.98
N ALA A 190 0.12 -12.58 -10.83
CA ALA A 190 -0.48 -12.73 -9.52
C ALA A 190 -1.57 -11.68 -9.27
N TYR A 191 -2.57 -12.08 -8.49
CA TYR A 191 -3.60 -11.17 -7.98
C TYR A 191 -3.60 -11.21 -6.46
N ILE A 192 -3.29 -10.09 -5.81
CA ILE A 192 -3.26 -10.00 -4.35
C ILE A 192 -4.15 -8.85 -3.92
N GLU A 193 -5.10 -9.11 -3.03
CA GLU A 193 -5.99 -8.05 -2.55
C GLU A 193 -6.27 -8.07 -1.05
N ASN A 194 -6.61 -6.90 -0.51
CA ASN A 194 -7.16 -6.69 0.83
C ASN A 194 -6.27 -7.29 1.94
N LEU A 195 -4.98 -6.92 1.91
CA LEU A 195 -3.96 -7.47 2.79
C LEU A 195 -3.22 -6.35 3.54
N ASN A 196 -3.14 -6.50 4.85
CA ASN A 196 -2.34 -5.63 5.71
C ASN A 196 -0.99 -6.31 6.01
N ILE A 197 0.10 -5.57 5.87
CA ILE A 197 1.45 -6.03 6.20
C ILE A 197 2.06 -5.08 7.24
N VAL A 198 2.56 -5.66 8.34
CA VAL A 198 3.27 -4.92 9.38
C VAL A 198 4.71 -5.42 9.44
N LEU A 199 5.65 -4.54 9.08
CA LEU A 199 7.09 -4.79 9.17
C LEU A 199 7.55 -4.87 10.63
N ILE A 200 8.71 -5.49 10.85
CA ILE A 200 9.40 -5.40 12.14
C ILE A 200 9.88 -3.97 12.44
N ASP A 201 10.10 -3.72 13.72
CA ASP A 201 10.44 -2.41 14.29
C ASP A 201 11.95 -2.16 14.33
N THR A 202 12.75 -3.20 14.10
CA THR A 202 14.21 -3.18 14.24
C THR A 202 14.91 -2.91 12.90
N PRO A 203 16.08 -2.26 12.91
CA PRO A 203 16.91 -2.13 11.71
C PRO A 203 17.15 -3.47 11.03
N ILE A 204 17.08 -3.44 9.71
CA ILE A 204 17.25 -4.57 8.82
C ILE A 204 18.60 -4.39 8.10
N GLU A 205 19.55 -5.29 8.39
CA GLU A 205 20.78 -5.37 7.62
C GLU A 205 20.60 -6.32 6.43
N ILE A 206 20.99 -5.84 5.25
CA ILE A 206 20.87 -6.58 4.00
C ILE A 206 22.24 -6.61 3.33
N GLU A 207 22.82 -7.79 3.22
CA GLU A 207 24.13 -7.94 2.56
C GLU A 207 24.04 -7.73 1.04
N LYS A 208 22.94 -8.19 0.43
CA LYS A 208 22.70 -8.11 -1.02
C LYS A 208 21.20 -8.11 -1.31
N CYS A 209 20.75 -7.12 -2.08
CA CYS A 209 19.39 -6.99 -2.59
C CYS A 209 19.40 -5.98 -3.75
N TYR A 210 18.60 -6.25 -4.79
CA TYR A 210 18.35 -5.29 -5.87
C TYR A 210 16.94 -4.72 -5.76
N TYR A 211 15.96 -5.53 -5.38
CA TYR A 211 14.57 -5.13 -5.31
C TYR A 211 13.97 -5.47 -3.95
N LEU A 212 13.40 -4.49 -3.28
CA LEU A 212 12.81 -4.65 -1.96
C LEU A 212 11.43 -3.99 -1.88
N GLY A 213 10.41 -4.78 -1.57
CA GLY A 213 9.09 -4.28 -1.22
C GLY A 213 8.47 -5.14 -0.13
N ALA A 214 7.66 -4.56 0.77
CA ALA A 214 7.08 -5.36 1.85
C ALA A 214 6.17 -6.48 1.30
N LEU A 215 5.40 -6.19 0.25
CA LEU A 215 4.62 -7.20 -0.43
C LEU A 215 5.50 -8.03 -1.36
N VAL A 216 6.17 -7.37 -2.31
CA VAL A 216 6.94 -8.05 -3.36
C VAL A 216 8.26 -7.35 -3.67
N GLY A 217 9.32 -8.15 -3.79
CA GLY A 217 10.61 -7.70 -4.30
C GLY A 217 10.52 -7.36 -5.79
N TYR A 218 10.25 -8.37 -6.62
CA TYR A 218 10.18 -8.23 -8.08
C TYR A 218 8.84 -8.76 -8.65
N SER A 219 7.98 -7.84 -9.06
CA SER A 219 6.79 -8.11 -9.88
C SER A 219 7.17 -8.16 -11.36
N ARG A 220 7.08 -9.34 -12.02
CA ARG A 220 7.66 -9.51 -13.37
C ARG A 220 6.76 -9.00 -14.49
N GLU A 221 5.51 -9.44 -14.48
CA GLU A 221 4.55 -9.13 -15.53
C GLU A 221 3.13 -9.33 -15.05
N ASN A 222 2.23 -8.42 -15.42
CA ASN A 222 0.78 -8.54 -15.28
C ASN A 222 0.29 -8.84 -13.85
N ASP A 223 1.03 -8.40 -12.83
CA ASP A 223 0.58 -8.52 -11.45
C ASP A 223 -0.40 -7.39 -11.11
N THR A 224 -1.41 -7.70 -10.30
CA THR A 224 -2.39 -6.73 -9.79
C THR A 224 -2.44 -6.80 -8.27
N PHE A 225 -2.23 -5.64 -7.64
CA PHE A 225 -2.24 -5.47 -6.19
C PHE A 225 -3.29 -4.43 -5.81
N ASP A 226 -4.31 -4.84 -5.07
CA ASP A 226 -5.43 -3.96 -4.69
C ASP A 226 -5.63 -3.93 -3.17
N ARG A 227 -5.88 -2.75 -2.59
CA ARG A 227 -6.10 -2.61 -1.13
C ARG A 227 -4.99 -3.24 -0.29
N ILE A 228 -3.75 -2.95 -0.65
CA ILE A 228 -2.58 -3.34 0.13
C ILE A 228 -2.22 -2.21 1.08
N SER A 229 -2.05 -2.54 2.36
CA SER A 229 -1.63 -1.59 3.38
C SER A 229 -0.32 -2.05 4.01
N VAL A 230 0.69 -1.18 4.02
CA VAL A 230 1.98 -1.45 4.66
C VAL A 230 2.24 -0.45 5.77
N SER A 231 2.67 -0.93 6.93
CA SER A 231 3.09 -0.10 8.06
C SER A 231 4.32 -0.68 8.76
N GLY A 232 4.91 0.09 9.67
CA GLY A 232 6.13 -0.27 10.40
C GLY A 232 7.34 0.52 9.92
N LYS A 233 8.53 -0.06 10.03
CA LYS A 233 9.79 0.61 9.70
C LYS A 233 10.60 -0.19 8.70
N MET A 234 11.15 0.52 7.73
CA MET A 234 12.08 0.01 6.74
C MET A 234 13.41 0.76 6.92
N ILE A 235 14.10 0.46 8.03
CA ILE A 235 15.42 1.01 8.34
C ILE A 235 16.44 0.03 7.80
N ILE A 236 17.15 0.41 6.74
CA ILE A 236 18.00 -0.50 5.97
C ILE A 236 19.41 0.05 5.85
N THR A 237 20.37 -0.81 6.17
CA THR A 237 21.76 -0.64 5.74
C THR A 237 22.08 -1.73 4.73
N ILE A 238 22.45 -1.32 3.51
CA ILE A 238 22.89 -2.26 2.47
C ILE A 238 24.40 -2.23 2.34
N SER A 239 25.00 -3.42 2.49
CA SER A 239 26.44 -3.60 2.42
C SER A 239 27.02 -3.27 1.04
N PRO A 240 28.32 -2.90 0.97
CA PRO A 240 28.98 -2.54 -0.28
C PRO A 240 28.88 -3.63 -1.34
N ASN A 241 28.19 -3.32 -2.44
CA ASN A 241 28.10 -4.15 -3.63
C ASN A 241 28.70 -3.40 -4.83
N ARG A 242 29.48 -4.08 -5.69
CA ARG A 242 30.24 -3.42 -6.78
C ARG A 242 29.33 -2.79 -7.87
N HIS A 243 28.12 -3.29 -8.09
CA HIS A 243 27.17 -2.81 -9.11
C HIS A 243 25.73 -3.04 -8.64
N SER A 244 25.04 -2.02 -8.15
CA SER A 244 23.66 -2.15 -7.67
C SER A 244 22.73 -1.13 -8.32
N PHE A 245 21.68 -1.63 -8.95
CA PHE A 245 20.43 -0.89 -9.04
C PHE A 245 19.57 -1.37 -7.88
N LEU A 246 19.33 -0.47 -6.94
CA LEU A 246 18.58 -0.75 -5.73
C LEU A 246 17.24 -0.05 -5.84
N ASN A 247 16.17 -0.81 -5.99
CA ASN A 247 14.80 -0.32 -6.05
C ASN A 247 14.07 -0.73 -4.78
N ILE A 248 13.69 0.26 -3.97
CA ILE A 248 13.03 0.04 -2.68
C ILE A 248 11.66 0.70 -2.70
N GLY A 249 10.60 -0.09 -2.54
CA GLY A 249 9.25 0.40 -2.35
C GLY A 249 8.71 0.03 -0.99
N GLY A 250 7.77 0.81 -0.46
CA GLY A 250 6.99 0.34 0.69
C GLY A 250 6.23 -0.96 0.36
N ILE A 251 5.68 -1.09 -0.85
CA ILE A 251 4.90 -2.25 -1.29
C ILE A 251 5.69 -3.08 -2.33
N VAL A 252 6.16 -2.44 -3.40
CA VAL A 252 6.80 -3.10 -4.56
C VAL A 252 8.23 -2.60 -4.73
N GLY A 253 9.23 -3.49 -4.74
CA GLY A 253 10.60 -3.10 -5.04
C GLY A 253 10.76 -2.65 -6.49
N TYR A 254 10.63 -3.61 -7.41
CA TYR A 254 10.59 -3.41 -8.85
C TYR A 254 9.36 -4.09 -9.43
N GLY A 255 8.68 -3.44 -10.36
CA GLY A 255 7.57 -4.05 -11.09
C GLY A 255 7.56 -3.73 -12.58
N SER A 256 7.19 -4.72 -13.39
CA SER A 256 6.96 -4.59 -14.82
C SER A 256 5.54 -5.02 -15.17
N SER A 257 4.83 -4.17 -15.90
CA SER A 257 3.39 -4.31 -16.20
C SER A 257 2.56 -4.58 -14.94
N THR A 258 2.86 -3.86 -13.85
CA THR A 258 2.24 -4.02 -12.54
C THR A 258 1.19 -2.95 -12.31
N VAL A 259 0.04 -3.33 -11.75
CA VAL A 259 -1.04 -2.41 -11.36
C VAL A 259 -1.17 -2.40 -9.84
N LEU A 260 -0.99 -1.24 -9.23
CA LEU A 260 -1.16 -1.02 -7.78
C LEU A 260 -2.29 -0.03 -7.54
N THR A 261 -3.37 -0.47 -6.90
CA THR A 261 -4.59 0.34 -6.73
C THR A 261 -5.09 0.35 -5.30
N ASN A 262 -5.75 1.45 -4.91
CA ASN A 262 -6.42 1.59 -3.61
C ASN A 262 -5.52 1.21 -2.42
N SER A 263 -4.22 1.49 -2.53
CA SER A 263 -3.21 0.95 -1.63
C SER A 263 -2.51 2.07 -0.88
N CYS A 264 -1.91 1.74 0.25
CA CYS A 264 -1.19 2.71 1.05
C CYS A 264 0.03 2.15 1.76
N SER A 265 0.95 3.06 2.07
CA SER A 265 2.07 2.79 2.95
C SER A 265 2.24 3.93 3.94
N SER A 266 2.36 3.58 5.21
CA SER A 266 2.78 4.47 6.29
C SER A 266 4.14 4.07 6.84
N ALA A 267 4.91 3.27 6.09
CA ALA A 267 6.21 2.80 6.54
C ALA A 267 7.21 3.97 6.62
N GLU A 268 7.92 4.07 7.74
CA GLU A 268 9.06 4.98 7.87
C GLU A 268 10.28 4.35 7.18
N MET A 269 10.80 5.00 6.14
CA MET A 269 11.87 4.47 5.29
C MET A 269 13.16 5.24 5.51
N GLU A 270 14.15 4.59 6.11
CA GLU A 270 15.51 5.13 6.26
C GLU A 270 16.49 4.18 5.61
N VAL A 271 17.02 4.55 4.46
CA VAL A 271 17.92 3.71 3.66
C VAL A 271 19.28 4.35 3.59
N THR A 272 20.31 3.62 4.01
CA THR A 272 21.70 3.95 3.75
C THR A 272 22.34 2.86 2.90
N HIS A 273 22.76 3.22 1.70
CA HIS A 273 23.51 2.34 0.83
C HIS A 273 25.00 2.65 0.92
N GLU A 274 25.76 1.70 1.45
CA GLU A 274 27.22 1.78 1.52
C GLU A 274 27.85 1.46 0.16
N TYR A 275 28.94 2.13 -0.17
CA TYR A 275 29.57 2.02 -1.48
C TYR A 275 30.99 1.45 -1.38
N PRO A 276 31.33 0.39 -2.15
CA PRO A 276 32.71 -0.07 -2.23
C PRO A 276 33.49 0.78 -3.23
N PRO A 277 34.75 1.13 -2.94
CA PRO A 277 35.59 1.87 -3.89
C PRO A 277 35.63 1.22 -5.28
N GLY A 278 35.26 1.99 -6.31
CA GLY A 278 35.33 1.59 -7.73
C GLY A 278 34.10 0.89 -8.32
N GLY A 279 32.95 0.88 -7.62
CA GLY A 279 31.67 0.37 -8.14
C GLY A 279 30.78 1.42 -8.82
N SER A 280 29.50 1.08 -9.06
CA SER A 280 28.42 2.05 -9.27
C SER A 280 27.15 1.64 -8.52
N SER A 281 26.53 2.57 -7.79
CA SER A 281 25.30 2.32 -7.04
C SER A 281 24.22 3.34 -7.35
N TYR A 282 23.05 2.85 -7.72
CA TYR A 282 21.85 3.64 -7.98
C TYR A 282 20.80 3.25 -6.94
N LEU A 283 20.22 4.22 -6.26
CA LEU A 283 19.16 4.01 -5.28
C LEU A 283 17.89 4.73 -5.75
N ASP A 284 16.88 3.95 -6.14
CA ASP A 284 15.54 4.44 -6.37
C ASP A 284 14.66 4.01 -5.21
N ILE A 285 14.02 4.96 -4.54
CA ILE A 285 13.14 4.69 -3.42
C ILE A 285 11.80 5.40 -3.58
N GLY A 286 10.72 4.66 -3.39
CA GLY A 286 9.38 5.22 -3.36
C GLY A 286 8.57 4.74 -2.18
N GLY A 287 7.69 5.59 -1.67
CA GLY A 287 6.83 5.22 -0.54
C GLY A 287 5.92 4.02 -0.84
N LEU A 288 5.52 3.84 -2.11
CA LEU A 288 4.79 2.66 -2.58
C LEU A 288 5.65 1.74 -3.45
N ALA A 289 6.36 2.30 -4.44
CA ALA A 289 7.17 1.51 -5.36
C ALA A 289 8.57 2.11 -5.59
N GLY A 290 9.60 1.27 -5.58
CA GLY A 290 10.97 1.71 -5.90
C GLY A 290 11.09 2.06 -7.38
N SER A 291 10.85 1.06 -8.24
CA SER A 291 10.66 1.29 -9.67
C SER A 291 9.49 0.52 -10.23
N LEU A 292 8.72 1.15 -11.12
CA LEU A 292 7.52 0.56 -11.67
C LEU A 292 7.33 0.92 -13.13
N ARG A 293 7.03 -0.08 -13.96
CA ARG A 293 6.40 0.09 -15.27
C ARG A 293 4.97 -0.45 -15.16
N GLY A 294 3.97 0.40 -15.38
CA GLY A 294 2.57 0.06 -15.12
C GLY A 294 1.77 1.24 -14.57
N SER A 295 0.91 1.02 -13.58
CA SER A 295 0.15 2.12 -12.94
C SER A 295 0.11 2.04 -11.42
N ILE A 296 0.07 3.22 -10.80
CA ILE A 296 -0.27 3.41 -9.39
C ILE A 296 -1.46 4.35 -9.35
N GLU A 297 -2.58 3.88 -8.84
CA GLU A 297 -3.84 4.63 -8.88
C GLU A 297 -4.51 4.67 -7.52
N LYS A 298 -5.14 5.79 -7.17
CA LYS A 298 -5.96 5.90 -5.95
C LYS A 298 -5.21 5.45 -4.71
N SER A 299 -3.95 5.83 -4.59
CA SER A 299 -3.04 5.29 -3.57
C SER A 299 -2.26 6.40 -2.88
N PHE A 300 -1.82 6.16 -1.64
CA PHE A 300 -1.16 7.20 -0.87
C PHE A 300 -0.02 6.74 0.02
N PHE A 301 0.90 7.67 0.30
CA PHE A 301 2.00 7.46 1.23
C PHE A 301 1.94 8.49 2.36
N SER A 302 2.21 8.04 3.59
CA SER A 302 2.15 8.89 4.79
C SER A 302 3.35 8.77 5.74
N GLY A 303 4.28 7.83 5.48
CA GLY A 303 5.55 7.76 6.23
C GLY A 303 6.55 8.81 5.73
N ASN A 304 7.76 8.83 6.28
CA ASN A 304 8.85 9.65 5.75
C ASN A 304 9.88 8.81 5.00
N ILE A 305 10.60 9.46 4.08
CA ILE A 305 11.71 8.86 3.32
C ILE A 305 12.99 9.64 3.61
N LYS A 306 14.01 8.94 4.10
CA LYS A 306 15.39 9.40 4.20
C LYS A 306 16.29 8.44 3.44
N ALA A 307 16.70 8.86 2.25
CA ALA A 307 17.52 8.07 1.34
C ALA A 307 18.93 8.64 1.28
N VAL A 308 19.92 7.83 1.66
CA VAL A 308 21.34 8.18 1.61
C VAL A 308 22.05 7.15 0.74
N ASN A 309 22.64 7.60 -0.36
CA ASN A 309 23.53 6.78 -1.17
C ASN A 309 24.95 7.32 -1.07
N LYS A 310 25.89 6.49 -0.60
CA LYS A 310 27.31 6.85 -0.53
C LYS A 310 28.07 6.58 -1.83
N GLY A 311 27.38 6.05 -2.84
CA GLY A 311 27.88 5.94 -4.22
C GLY A 311 27.18 6.91 -5.16
N TYR A 312 26.51 6.47 -6.22
CA TYR A 312 26.17 7.36 -7.34
C TYR A 312 24.84 8.08 -7.14
N ASP A 313 23.78 7.61 -7.81
CA ASP A 313 22.53 8.34 -7.90
C ASP A 313 21.59 7.98 -6.75
N VAL A 314 20.82 8.96 -6.29
CA VAL A 314 19.69 8.69 -5.39
C VAL A 314 18.47 9.43 -5.88
N ILE A 315 17.40 8.68 -6.07
CA ILE A 315 16.12 9.15 -6.59
C ILE A 315 15.05 8.74 -5.60
N ALA A 316 14.38 9.72 -4.99
CA ALA A 316 13.37 9.49 -3.98
C ALA A 316 12.04 10.13 -4.37
N GLY A 317 10.94 9.37 -4.29
CA GLY A 317 9.60 9.90 -4.48
C GLY A 317 8.61 9.43 -3.43
N GLY A 318 7.59 10.23 -3.16
CA GLY A 318 6.62 9.89 -2.11
C GLY A 318 5.78 8.68 -2.47
N ILE A 319 5.52 8.48 -3.76
CA ILE A 319 4.79 7.34 -4.30
C ILE A 319 5.76 6.42 -5.05
N LEU A 320 6.55 6.96 -5.96
CA LEU A 320 7.41 6.23 -6.88
C LEU A 320 8.85 6.76 -6.85
N GLY A 321 9.85 5.89 -6.76
CA GLY A 321 11.24 6.30 -7.02
C GLY A 321 11.43 6.73 -8.48
N SER A 322 11.39 5.75 -9.40
CA SER A 322 11.53 6.01 -10.84
C SER A 322 10.71 5.03 -11.69
N GLY A 323 10.33 5.40 -12.91
CA GLY A 323 9.82 4.41 -13.88
C GLY A 323 8.79 4.95 -14.88
N GLU A 324 8.49 4.11 -15.87
CA GLU A 324 7.42 4.34 -16.87
C GLU A 324 6.06 3.98 -16.26
N CYS A 325 5.65 4.75 -15.26
CA CYS A 325 4.45 4.50 -14.47
C CYS A 325 3.43 5.63 -14.63
N VAL A 326 2.19 5.27 -14.95
CA VAL A 326 1.05 6.19 -14.86
C VAL A 326 0.66 6.30 -13.39
N ILE A 327 0.90 7.48 -12.80
CA ILE A 327 0.45 7.80 -11.44
C ILE A 327 -0.80 8.67 -11.56
N SER A 328 -1.90 8.22 -10.96
CA SER A 328 -3.16 8.96 -10.99
C SER A 328 -3.92 8.90 -9.68
N ASP A 329 -4.56 10.00 -9.33
CA ASP A 329 -5.36 10.10 -8.11
C ASP A 329 -4.56 9.69 -6.85
N CYS A 330 -3.33 10.18 -6.71
CA CYS A 330 -2.43 9.78 -5.63
C CYS A 330 -2.05 10.95 -4.72
N TYR A 331 -1.63 10.66 -3.50
CA TYR A 331 -1.05 11.71 -2.66
C TYR A 331 0.03 11.23 -1.71
N SER A 332 0.95 12.14 -1.37
CA SER A 332 2.00 11.88 -0.40
C SER A 332 2.05 12.95 0.69
N LEU A 333 2.02 12.53 1.94
CA LEU A 333 2.11 13.40 3.10
C LEU A 333 3.52 13.44 3.70
N GLY A 334 4.39 12.53 3.27
CA GLY A 334 5.69 12.27 3.84
C GLY A 334 6.73 13.35 3.58
N LYS A 335 7.64 13.54 4.53
CA LYS A 335 8.89 14.28 4.28
C LYS A 335 9.84 13.39 3.48
N ILE A 336 10.47 13.96 2.46
CA ILE A 336 11.30 13.19 1.51
C ILE A 336 12.66 13.85 1.39
N SER A 337 13.71 13.08 1.68
CA SER A 337 15.09 13.50 1.59
C SER A 337 15.91 12.52 0.77
N ALA A 338 16.53 13.02 -0.30
CA ALA A 338 17.53 12.31 -1.10
C ALA A 338 18.91 12.95 -0.91
N VAL A 339 19.89 12.17 -0.46
CA VAL A 339 21.26 12.64 -0.21
C VAL A 339 22.27 11.71 -0.87
N CYS A 340 23.13 12.26 -1.71
CA CYS A 340 24.33 11.59 -2.18
C CYS A 340 25.55 12.05 -1.38
N GLU A 341 26.30 11.10 -0.81
CA GLU A 341 27.53 11.37 -0.05
C GLU A 341 28.81 10.96 -0.79
N ALA A 342 28.72 10.56 -2.07
CA ALA A 342 29.91 10.20 -2.83
C ALA A 342 30.89 11.37 -2.97
N ASN A 343 32.16 10.99 -2.98
CA ASN A 343 33.30 11.90 -3.06
C ASN A 343 34.14 11.74 -4.34
N TYR A 344 33.62 11.03 -5.35
CA TYR A 344 34.36 10.72 -6.59
C TYR A 344 34.11 11.75 -7.71
N THR A 345 34.70 11.56 -8.89
CA THR A 345 34.77 12.55 -9.99
C THR A 345 33.74 12.32 -11.10
N TYR A 346 32.74 11.46 -10.89
CA TYR A 346 31.68 11.19 -11.86
C TYR A 346 30.51 12.17 -11.71
N ILE A 347 29.62 12.22 -12.70
CA ILE A 347 28.36 12.97 -12.63
C ILE A 347 27.32 12.11 -11.91
N TYR A 348 26.65 12.69 -10.94
CA TYR A 348 25.61 12.08 -10.12
C TYR A 348 24.32 12.86 -10.22
N ASN A 349 23.22 12.13 -10.05
CA ASN A 349 21.88 12.68 -10.03
C ASN A 349 21.23 12.45 -8.67
N VAL A 350 20.81 13.54 -8.04
CA VAL A 350 20.03 13.50 -6.79
C VAL A 350 18.67 14.11 -7.05
N TYR A 351 17.62 13.29 -7.09
CA TYR A 351 16.27 13.77 -7.35
C TYR A 351 15.33 13.41 -6.20
N ALA A 352 14.57 14.40 -5.74
CA ALA A 352 13.54 14.21 -4.75
C ALA A 352 12.23 14.84 -5.24
N GLY A 353 11.14 14.08 -5.24
CA GLY A 353 9.82 14.58 -5.62
C GLY A 353 8.74 14.16 -4.62
N GLY A 354 7.77 15.03 -4.37
CA GLY A 354 6.66 14.70 -3.47
C GLY A 354 5.82 13.50 -3.93
N ILE A 355 5.67 13.29 -5.24
CA ILE A 355 5.01 12.11 -5.82
C ILE A 355 6.03 11.17 -6.45
N ALA A 356 6.87 11.66 -7.36
CA ALA A 356 7.86 10.81 -8.05
C ALA A 356 9.27 11.41 -7.98
N GLY A 357 10.28 10.60 -7.70
CA GLY A 357 11.66 11.07 -7.81
C GLY A 357 12.01 11.40 -9.26
N ARG A 358 11.75 10.45 -10.17
CA ARG A 358 11.84 10.61 -11.63
C ARG A 358 10.55 10.14 -12.29
N ASN A 359 9.90 11.03 -13.02
CA ASN A 359 8.77 10.70 -13.89
C ASN A 359 9.24 10.40 -15.31
N ASN A 360 8.92 9.19 -15.81
CA ASN A 360 9.13 8.79 -17.21
C ASN A 360 7.80 8.52 -17.95
N SER A 361 6.65 8.87 -17.33
CA SER A 361 5.33 8.72 -17.93
C SER A 361 4.43 9.87 -17.45
N SER A 362 3.28 9.62 -16.83
CA SER A 362 2.37 10.70 -16.43
C SER A 362 2.08 10.71 -14.94
N ILE A 363 1.98 11.91 -14.38
CA ILE A 363 1.45 12.16 -13.03
C ILE A 363 0.23 13.05 -13.16
N ASN A 364 -0.93 12.53 -12.74
CA ASN A 364 -2.22 13.18 -12.94
C ASN A 364 -2.98 13.28 -11.61
N THR A 365 -3.73 14.37 -11.43
CA THR A 365 -4.70 14.52 -10.33
C THR A 365 -4.14 14.11 -8.96
N SER A 366 -2.91 14.54 -8.65
CA SER A 366 -2.16 14.10 -7.47
C SER A 366 -1.63 15.26 -6.65
N TYR A 367 -1.36 15.06 -5.36
CA TYR A 367 -0.83 16.13 -4.49
C TYR A 367 0.21 15.68 -3.46
N SER A 368 1.08 16.60 -3.06
CA SER A 368 2.07 16.35 -1.99
C SER A 368 2.12 17.48 -0.98
N THR A 369 2.29 17.16 0.30
CA THR A 369 2.33 18.16 1.40
C THR A 369 3.64 18.19 2.19
N GLY A 370 4.40 17.10 2.24
CA GLY A 370 5.60 17.02 3.08
C GLY A 370 6.78 17.81 2.52
N SER A 371 7.75 18.17 3.36
CA SER A 371 8.95 18.88 2.91
C SER A 371 9.83 18.01 2.01
N ILE A 372 10.38 18.57 0.94
CA ILE A 372 11.21 17.84 -0.04
C ILE A 372 12.63 18.40 -0.06
N SER A 373 13.65 17.53 0.01
CA SER A 373 15.05 17.94 -0.07
C SER A 373 15.90 17.02 -0.94
N ALA A 374 16.74 17.62 -1.78
CA ALA A 374 17.73 16.93 -2.61
C ALA A 374 19.11 17.57 -2.40
N ALA A 375 20.10 16.80 -1.95
CA ALA A 375 21.42 17.35 -1.61
C ALA A 375 22.60 16.43 -1.93
N PHE A 376 23.75 17.06 -2.12
CA PHE A 376 25.07 16.42 -2.11
C PHE A 376 25.78 16.80 -0.81
N ALA A 377 26.40 15.83 -0.15
CA ALA A 377 27.15 16.12 1.07
C ALA A 377 28.54 16.73 0.81
N ALA A 378 29.17 16.42 -0.34
CA ALA A 378 30.59 16.71 -0.53
C ALA A 378 30.99 17.42 -1.84
N LYS A 379 30.17 17.40 -2.91
CA LYS A 379 30.52 18.02 -4.20
C LYS A 379 29.36 18.74 -4.91
N PRO A 380 29.68 19.76 -5.74
CA PRO A 380 28.69 20.63 -6.38
C PRO A 380 28.06 20.02 -7.63
N GLU A 381 26.98 19.24 -7.48
CA GLU A 381 26.33 18.56 -8.61
C GLU A 381 24.82 18.83 -8.72
N VAL A 382 24.20 18.28 -9.77
CA VAL A 382 22.80 18.54 -10.11
C VAL A 382 21.89 17.77 -9.14
N ALA A 383 21.38 18.50 -8.16
CA ALA A 383 20.28 18.03 -7.31
C ALA A 383 18.98 18.70 -7.78
N GLY A 384 17.87 17.98 -7.75
CA GLY A 384 16.55 18.48 -8.13
C GLY A 384 15.51 18.14 -7.08
N ALA A 385 14.93 19.16 -6.45
CA ALA A 385 13.81 18.99 -5.51
C ALA A 385 12.54 19.63 -6.08
N GLY A 386 11.48 18.82 -6.28
CA GLY A 386 10.19 19.31 -6.74
C GLY A 386 9.03 18.87 -5.85
N GLY A 387 8.01 19.72 -5.72
CA GLY A 387 6.84 19.38 -4.91
C GLY A 387 6.03 18.21 -5.46
N ILE A 388 6.03 17.99 -6.78
CA ILE A 388 5.43 16.81 -7.42
C ILE A 388 6.49 15.84 -7.92
N ALA A 389 7.45 16.32 -8.72
CA ALA A 389 8.50 15.47 -9.28
C ALA A 389 9.90 16.05 -9.11
N GLY A 390 10.90 15.22 -8.80
CA GLY A 390 12.29 15.65 -8.81
C GLY A 390 12.77 15.99 -10.23
N ILE A 391 12.40 15.14 -11.19
CA ILE A 391 12.64 15.36 -12.61
C ILE A 391 11.50 14.76 -13.45
N ASN A 392 11.16 15.43 -14.54
CA ASN A 392 10.30 14.93 -15.62
C ASN A 392 11.19 14.66 -16.83
N TRP A 393 11.39 13.40 -17.20
CA TRP A 393 12.56 13.00 -17.99
C TRP A 393 12.31 12.85 -19.49
N MET A 394 11.19 12.26 -19.90
CA MET A 394 10.91 12.03 -21.33
C MET A 394 10.09 13.17 -21.92
N ASP A 395 10.19 13.36 -23.23
CA ASP A 395 9.39 14.33 -24.00
C ASP A 395 7.88 14.08 -23.88
N SER A 396 7.50 12.81 -23.76
CA SER A 396 6.13 12.36 -23.49
C SER A 396 5.77 12.29 -22.02
N SER A 397 6.69 12.65 -21.09
CA SER A 397 6.37 12.63 -19.67
C SER A 397 5.56 13.87 -19.27
N GLU A 398 4.45 13.67 -18.57
CA GLU A 398 3.46 14.71 -18.29
C GLU A 398 3.21 14.88 -16.79
N ILE A 399 2.96 16.13 -16.36
CA ILE A 399 2.45 16.43 -15.01
C ILE A 399 1.23 17.32 -15.16
N ILE A 400 0.05 16.77 -14.84
CA ILE A 400 -1.24 17.38 -15.16
C ILE A 400 -2.14 17.43 -13.93
N ASN A 401 -2.81 18.57 -13.71
CA ASN A 401 -3.84 18.74 -12.68
C ASN A 401 -3.35 18.40 -11.26
N CYS A 402 -2.05 18.58 -11.00
CA CYS A 402 -1.43 18.26 -9.72
C CYS A 402 -1.35 19.49 -8.81
N VAL A 403 -1.30 19.25 -7.50
CA VAL A 403 -1.26 20.30 -6.48
C VAL A 403 -0.05 20.11 -5.56
N ALA A 404 0.88 21.06 -5.60
CA ALA A 404 2.02 21.08 -4.70
C ALA A 404 1.70 21.90 -3.45
N LEU A 405 1.34 21.22 -2.35
CA LEU A 405 0.96 21.80 -1.06
C LEU A 405 2.15 21.98 -0.11
N ASN A 406 3.34 21.54 -0.50
CA ASN A 406 4.53 21.45 0.34
C ASN A 406 4.82 22.77 1.08
N ASP A 407 5.26 22.68 2.34
CA ASP A 407 5.70 23.85 3.09
C ASP A 407 7.04 24.37 2.59
N GLU A 408 7.96 23.46 2.30
CA GLU A 408 9.33 23.76 1.88
C GLU A 408 9.85 22.75 0.87
N ILE A 409 10.54 23.26 -0.15
CA ILE A 409 11.38 22.48 -1.05
C ILE A 409 12.81 23.04 -1.02
N SER A 410 13.81 22.17 -1.00
CA SER A 410 15.21 22.59 -0.86
C SER A 410 16.16 21.79 -1.72
N SER A 411 17.15 22.48 -2.30
CA SER A 411 18.26 21.86 -3.02
C SER A 411 19.61 22.31 -2.48
N GLY A 412 20.55 21.36 -2.36
CA GLY A 412 21.78 21.52 -1.58
C GLY A 412 22.87 22.41 -2.19
N HIS A 413 22.85 22.68 -3.50
CA HIS A 413 23.95 23.39 -4.17
C HIS A 413 23.48 24.50 -5.14
N ASN A 414 24.38 25.44 -5.47
CA ASN A 414 24.10 26.59 -6.34
C ASN A 414 23.82 26.20 -7.81
N THR A 415 24.23 25.01 -8.23
CA THR A 415 23.94 24.44 -9.55
C THR A 415 22.69 23.56 -9.54
N SER A 416 22.11 23.33 -8.38
CA SER A 416 20.91 22.52 -8.19
C SER A 416 19.63 23.29 -8.55
N PHE A 417 18.52 22.57 -8.66
CA PHE A 417 17.21 23.09 -9.06
C PHE A 417 16.19 22.81 -7.97
N ALA A 418 15.33 23.79 -7.71
CA ALA A 418 14.20 23.66 -6.80
C ALA A 418 13.01 24.44 -7.37
N SER A 419 11.90 23.74 -7.62
CA SER A 419 10.70 24.31 -8.22
C SER A 419 9.44 23.64 -7.65
N ARG A 420 8.33 24.37 -7.56
CA ARG A 420 7.15 23.89 -6.80
C ARG A 420 6.49 22.65 -7.40
N ILE A 421 6.48 22.51 -8.73
CA ILE A 421 5.91 21.33 -9.41
C ILE A 421 7.02 20.33 -9.72
N VAL A 422 7.96 20.72 -10.58
CA VAL A 422 9.05 19.84 -11.03
C VAL A 422 10.37 20.58 -11.08
N ALA A 423 11.42 20.03 -10.48
CA ALA A 423 12.72 20.72 -10.42
C ALA A 423 13.37 20.86 -11.80
N ILE A 424 13.30 19.81 -12.60
CA ILE A 424 13.87 19.75 -13.96
C ILE A 424 12.81 19.16 -14.90
N ASN A 425 12.41 19.92 -15.93
CA ASN A 425 11.53 19.45 -16.99
C ASN A 425 12.36 19.22 -18.27
N THR A 426 12.82 18.00 -18.47
CA THR A 426 13.64 17.64 -19.64
C THR A 426 12.75 17.60 -20.88
N TYR A 427 13.29 18.07 -22.01
CA TYR A 427 12.60 18.12 -23.31
C TYR A 427 11.29 18.91 -23.33
N ASP A 428 11.06 19.79 -22.33
CA ASP A 428 9.84 20.57 -22.20
C ASP A 428 8.55 19.71 -22.20
N GLY A 429 8.59 18.56 -21.51
CA GLY A 429 7.44 17.67 -21.36
C GLY A 429 6.18 18.39 -20.84
N PRO A 430 4.96 17.94 -21.20
CA PRO A 430 3.72 18.66 -20.90
C PRO A 430 3.48 18.95 -19.41
N LEU A 431 3.30 20.23 -19.09
CA LEU A 431 2.81 20.70 -17.79
C LEU A 431 1.48 21.41 -17.99
N SER A 432 0.42 21.00 -17.28
CA SER A 432 -0.87 21.68 -17.39
C SER A 432 -1.72 21.60 -16.12
N GLY A 433 -2.48 22.65 -15.84
CA GLY A 433 -3.44 22.65 -14.73
C GLY A 433 -2.81 22.47 -13.35
N ASN A 434 -1.52 22.79 -13.18
CA ASN A 434 -0.85 22.56 -11.90
C ASN A 434 -0.97 23.77 -10.97
N LEU A 435 -1.34 23.52 -9.72
CA LEU A 435 -1.40 24.54 -8.66
C LEU A 435 -0.28 24.33 -7.65
N ALA A 436 0.14 25.41 -7.00
CA ALA A 436 1.09 25.33 -5.92
C ALA A 436 0.75 26.32 -4.81
N ASN A 437 0.98 25.91 -3.57
CA ASN A 437 0.90 26.77 -2.39
C ASN A 437 1.77 28.02 -2.60
N ASN A 438 1.14 29.19 -2.64
CA ASN A 438 1.82 30.45 -2.85
C ASN A 438 2.73 30.87 -1.68
N ALA A 439 2.56 30.27 -0.51
CA ALA A 439 3.42 30.44 0.66
C ALA A 439 4.58 29.44 0.72
N MET A 440 4.71 28.51 -0.25
CA MET A 440 5.77 27.51 -0.27
C MET A 440 7.16 28.17 -0.28
N ILE A 441 8.01 27.77 0.65
CA ILE A 441 9.39 28.22 0.74
C ILE A 441 10.25 27.40 -0.23
N ILE A 442 10.99 28.09 -1.10
CA ILE A 442 11.92 27.46 -2.04
C ILE A 442 13.34 27.82 -1.64
N LYS A 443 14.17 26.82 -1.34
CA LYS A 443 15.58 27.01 -1.00
C LYS A 443 16.52 26.41 -2.04
N LYS A 444 17.59 27.15 -2.30
CA LYS A 444 18.71 26.72 -3.13
C LYS A 444 20.02 27.10 -2.45
N ALA A 445 20.86 26.11 -2.17
CA ALA A 445 22.09 26.26 -1.38
C ALA A 445 21.86 27.04 -0.07
N GLY A 446 20.76 26.74 0.62
CA GLY A 446 20.36 27.40 1.87
C GLY A 446 19.72 28.78 1.71
N ASN A 447 19.74 29.39 0.53
CA ASN A 447 19.12 30.69 0.27
C ASN A 447 17.68 30.55 -0.20
N THR A 448 16.79 31.39 0.29
CA THR A 448 15.41 31.46 -0.22
C THR A 448 15.40 32.14 -1.59
N ILE A 449 14.73 31.53 -2.57
CA ILE A 449 14.59 32.06 -3.93
C ILE A 449 13.11 32.28 -4.29
N PRO A 450 12.80 33.22 -5.19
CA PRO A 450 11.42 33.43 -5.64
C PRO A 450 10.93 32.28 -6.54
N ALA A 451 9.63 31.99 -6.50
CA ALA A 451 8.98 31.15 -7.48
C ALA A 451 8.75 31.95 -8.77
N THR A 452 9.55 31.72 -9.82
CA THR A 452 9.39 32.48 -11.07
C THR A 452 9.87 31.70 -12.30
N PRO A 453 9.10 31.66 -13.40
CA PRO A 453 7.73 32.19 -13.55
C PRO A 453 6.68 31.28 -12.89
N THR A 454 5.60 31.86 -12.37
CA THR A 454 4.41 31.12 -11.92
C THR A 454 3.38 31.02 -13.05
N GLY A 455 2.58 29.95 -13.04
CA GLY A 455 1.56 29.66 -14.05
C GLY A 455 1.27 28.17 -14.13
N ALA A 456 0.05 27.80 -14.54
CA ALA A 456 -0.42 26.41 -14.49
C ALA A 456 0.42 25.43 -15.34
N ASN A 457 1.15 25.97 -16.32
CA ASN A 457 1.98 25.22 -17.26
C ASN A 457 3.49 25.46 -17.02
N THR A 458 3.88 26.00 -15.86
CA THR A 458 5.30 26.24 -15.50
C THR A 458 5.78 25.25 -14.45
N MET A 459 7.11 25.15 -14.29
CA MET A 459 7.74 24.35 -13.23
C MET A 459 7.36 24.79 -11.80
N HIS A 460 6.81 25.99 -11.62
CA HIS A 460 6.33 26.49 -10.34
C HIS A 460 4.81 26.41 -10.17
N GLY A 461 4.03 26.03 -11.19
CA GLY A 461 2.57 25.98 -11.09
C GLY A 461 1.94 27.36 -10.87
N ALA A 462 0.61 27.43 -11.00
CA ALA A 462 -0.12 28.65 -10.68
C ALA A 462 -0.20 28.84 -9.16
N ASP A 463 -0.16 30.09 -8.72
CA ASP A 463 -0.29 30.42 -7.31
C ASP A 463 -1.70 30.11 -6.80
N GLU A 464 -1.79 29.38 -5.69
CA GLU A 464 -3.03 29.19 -4.95
C GLU A 464 -2.79 29.29 -3.45
N THR A 465 -3.76 29.85 -2.72
CA THR A 465 -3.66 30.01 -1.26
C THR A 465 -4.04 28.72 -0.55
N LEU A 466 -3.42 28.44 0.60
CA LEU A 466 -3.84 27.32 1.45
C LEU A 466 -5.32 27.39 1.83
N SER A 467 -5.87 28.59 2.02
CA SER A 467 -7.30 28.78 2.29
C SER A 467 -8.16 28.21 1.16
N ASN A 468 -7.81 28.49 -0.09
CA ASN A 468 -8.55 27.97 -1.24
C ASN A 468 -8.28 26.47 -1.47
N LEU A 469 -7.05 25.99 -1.24
CA LEU A 469 -6.72 24.57 -1.33
C LEU A 469 -7.39 23.70 -0.25
N LYS A 470 -7.97 24.29 0.79
CA LYS A 470 -8.84 23.58 1.74
C LYS A 470 -10.29 23.44 1.26
N ASN A 471 -10.62 23.97 0.07
CA ASN A 471 -11.96 23.92 -0.51
C ASN A 471 -12.01 22.97 -1.71
N GLN A 472 -13.05 22.14 -1.78
CA GLN A 472 -13.32 21.22 -2.89
C GLN A 472 -13.34 21.91 -4.27
N SER A 473 -13.74 23.20 -4.32
CA SER A 473 -13.84 23.96 -5.56
C SER A 473 -12.50 24.13 -6.27
N ALA A 474 -11.38 24.23 -5.54
CA ALA A 474 -10.05 24.35 -6.13
C ALA A 474 -9.69 23.12 -6.97
N TYR A 475 -10.00 21.93 -6.44
CA TYR A 475 -9.75 20.65 -7.11
C TYR A 475 -10.79 20.32 -8.19
N SER A 476 -12.04 20.73 -7.98
CA SER A 476 -13.09 20.55 -8.99
C SER A 476 -12.79 21.37 -10.25
N ALA A 477 -12.16 22.54 -10.11
CA ALA A 477 -11.67 23.34 -11.24
C ALA A 477 -10.54 22.63 -12.03
N LEU A 478 -9.81 21.72 -11.39
CA LEU A 478 -8.82 20.84 -12.01
C LEU A 478 -9.41 19.52 -12.53
N SER A 479 -10.74 19.40 -12.55
CA SER A 479 -11.47 18.20 -12.98
C SER A 479 -11.27 16.97 -12.09
N TRP A 480 -10.95 17.14 -10.80
CA TRP A 480 -10.88 16.02 -9.85
C TRP A 480 -12.26 15.38 -9.63
N ASN A 481 -12.32 14.05 -9.68
CA ASN A 481 -13.58 13.29 -9.59
C ASN A 481 -13.99 13.05 -8.12
N PHE A 482 -14.67 14.03 -7.50
CA PHE A 482 -15.22 13.87 -6.16
C PHE A 482 -16.34 12.83 -6.04
N PRO A 483 -17.25 12.64 -7.02
CA PRO A 483 -18.28 11.62 -6.87
C PRO A 483 -17.74 10.20 -6.66
N ASN A 484 -16.60 9.84 -7.26
CA ASN A 484 -16.12 8.45 -7.27
C ASN A 484 -14.70 8.22 -6.72
N THR A 485 -13.85 9.24 -6.68
CA THR A 485 -12.43 9.07 -6.31
C THR A 485 -12.09 9.83 -5.03
N TRP A 486 -12.46 11.11 -4.96
CA TRP A 486 -12.03 12.03 -3.91
C TRP A 486 -13.15 12.41 -2.95
N ILE A 487 -12.83 12.72 -1.70
CA ILE A 487 -13.76 13.28 -0.73
C ILE A 487 -13.05 14.30 0.17
N MET A 488 -13.74 15.37 0.54
CA MET A 488 -13.32 16.23 1.64
C MET A 488 -13.88 15.67 2.94
N ASP A 489 -13.02 15.20 3.84
CA ASP A 489 -13.40 14.83 5.20
C ASP A 489 -12.45 15.47 6.21
N THR A 490 -12.88 16.61 6.75
CA THR A 490 -12.10 17.42 7.69
C THR A 490 -11.87 16.74 9.04
N ARG A 491 -12.50 15.58 9.29
CA ARG A 491 -12.20 14.76 10.47
C ARG A 491 -10.89 13.98 10.31
N ILE A 492 -10.45 13.77 9.07
CA ILE A 492 -9.27 12.97 8.72
C ILE A 492 -8.16 13.86 8.17
N SER A 493 -8.49 14.79 7.27
CA SER A 493 -7.53 15.66 6.58
C SER A 493 -8.17 16.99 6.20
N GLU A 494 -7.39 18.07 6.23
CA GLU A 494 -7.81 19.37 5.71
C GLU A 494 -7.86 19.42 4.17
N TYR A 495 -7.26 18.43 3.50
CA TYR A 495 -7.16 18.28 2.04
C TYR A 495 -7.91 17.04 1.56
N PRO A 496 -8.22 16.91 0.26
CA PRO A 496 -8.95 15.76 -0.27
C PRO A 496 -8.27 14.44 0.08
N ILE A 497 -9.06 13.46 0.50
CA ILE A 497 -8.62 12.08 0.68
C ILE A 497 -9.32 11.17 -0.32
N LEU A 498 -8.85 9.94 -0.45
CA LEU A 498 -9.46 8.98 -1.35
C LEU A 498 -10.70 8.39 -0.70
N ARG A 499 -11.76 8.27 -1.49
CA ARG A 499 -13.08 7.84 -1.04
C ARG A 499 -13.08 6.44 -0.41
N TRP A 500 -12.28 5.51 -0.94
CA TRP A 500 -12.14 4.16 -0.38
C TRP A 500 -11.57 4.12 1.04
N GLN A 501 -10.98 5.21 1.54
CA GLN A 501 -10.47 5.26 2.92
C GLN A 501 -11.59 5.38 3.96
N VAL A 502 -12.80 5.76 3.54
CA VAL A 502 -13.94 6.02 4.43
C VAL A 502 -15.18 5.18 4.08
N GLU A 503 -15.05 4.27 3.12
CA GLU A 503 -16.06 3.29 2.69
C GLU A 503 -15.63 1.89 3.13
#